data_AF-A0A072NP72-F1
#
_entry.id   AF-A0A072NP72-F1
#
_cell.length_a   1.000
_cell.length_b   1.000
_cell.length_c   1.000
_cell.angle_alpha   90.00
_cell.angle_beta   90.00
_cell.angle_gamma   90.00
#
_symmetry.space_group_name_H-M   'P 1'
#
loop_
_entity.id
_entity.type
_entity.pdbx_description
1 polymer ?
#
loop_
_entity_poly.entity_id
_entity_poly.type
_entity_poly.pdbx_seq_one_letter_code
_entity_poly.pdbx_strand_id
1 'polypeptide(L)'
;MGYSNEERVQVKKEFLRMLVRLELDPVRTELIAGFFETYLKLTSDEEKELNDEIKSLGREEEEKIMQITTSWHEKGREEGVKKGIEVGKVEGKKEGKIEGKKEALIEVAQSMLKDGFTVEQIERLTKLSKETIKNLIH
;
A
#
# COMPACT_ATOMS: atom_id res chain seq x y z
N MET A 1 -10.78 -24.80 -7.67
CA MET A 1 -11.03 -25.50 -8.95
C MET A 1 -9.74 -25.46 -9.73
N GLY A 2 -9.23 -26.62 -10.16
CA GLY A 2 -7.94 -26.74 -10.84
C GLY A 2 -8.09 -26.48 -12.33
N TYR A 3 -8.01 -25.21 -12.71
CA TYR A 3 -7.80 -24.81 -14.10
C TYR A 3 -6.30 -24.78 -14.38
N SER A 4 -5.87 -25.14 -15.58
CA SER A 4 -4.49 -24.94 -16.03
C SER A 4 -4.21 -23.44 -16.23
N ASN A 5 -2.93 -23.04 -16.22
CA ASN A 5 -2.56 -21.62 -16.43
C ASN A 5 -3.12 -21.07 -17.76
N GLU A 6 -3.02 -21.86 -18.83
CA GLU A 6 -3.52 -21.51 -20.17
C GLU A 6 -5.04 -21.31 -20.17
N GLU A 7 -5.80 -22.17 -19.48
CA GLU A 7 -7.26 -22.04 -19.37
C GLU A 7 -7.67 -20.73 -18.70
N ARG A 8 -6.90 -20.28 -17.70
CA ARG A 8 -7.19 -19.05 -16.96
C ARG A 8 -6.98 -17.81 -17.83
N VAL A 9 -5.88 -17.76 -18.58
CA VAL A 9 -5.59 -16.69 -19.53
C VAL A 9 -6.68 -16.61 -20.60
N GLN A 10 -7.04 -17.75 -21.20
CA GLN A 10 -8.10 -17.81 -22.20
C GLN A 10 -9.46 -17.34 -21.67
N VAL A 11 -9.82 -17.76 -20.46
CA VAL A 11 -11.09 -17.35 -19.83
C VAL A 11 -11.12 -15.84 -19.59
N LYS A 12 -10.04 -15.22 -19.10
CA LYS A 12 -9.98 -13.75 -18.94
C LYS A 12 -10.04 -13.02 -20.28
N LYS A 13 -9.34 -13.53 -21.30
CA LYS A 13 -9.39 -12.96 -22.66
C LYS A 13 -10.79 -12.97 -23.24
N GLU A 14 -11.45 -14.14 -23.30
CA GLU A 14 -12.79 -14.24 -23.88
C GLU A 14 -13.83 -13.44 -23.09
N PHE A 15 -13.66 -13.32 -21.78
CA PHE A 15 -14.47 -12.43 -20.96
C PHE A 15 -14.30 -10.94 -21.36
N LEU A 16 -13.07 -10.47 -21.54
CA LEU A 16 -12.81 -9.08 -21.98
C LEU A 16 -13.38 -8.82 -23.37
N ARG A 17 -13.24 -9.77 -24.30
CA ARG A 17 -13.83 -9.69 -25.64
C ARG A 17 -15.36 -9.66 -25.59
N MET A 18 -15.97 -10.44 -24.70
CA MET A 18 -17.42 -10.39 -24.47
C MET A 18 -17.85 -9.00 -23.98
N LEU A 19 -17.14 -8.39 -23.04
CA LEU A 19 -17.46 -7.04 -22.56
C LEU A 19 -17.41 -6.00 -23.68
N VAL A 20 -16.40 -6.09 -24.56
CA VAL A 20 -16.29 -5.22 -25.74
C VAL A 20 -17.49 -5.37 -26.66
N ARG A 21 -17.94 -6.60 -26.93
CA ARG A 21 -19.06 -6.89 -27.82
C ARG A 21 -20.42 -6.48 -27.25
N LEU A 22 -20.56 -6.46 -25.93
CA LEU A 22 -21.80 -6.09 -25.27
C LEU A 22 -22.05 -4.57 -25.31
N GLU A 23 -21.04 -3.76 -25.63
CA GLU A 23 -21.12 -2.29 -25.75
C GLU A 23 -21.86 -1.63 -24.58
N LEU A 24 -21.59 -2.12 -23.36
CA LEU A 24 -22.21 -1.61 -22.15
C LEU A 24 -21.70 -0.20 -21.83
N ASP A 25 -22.51 0.57 -21.09
CA ASP A 25 -22.05 1.85 -20.57
C ASP A 25 -20.81 1.66 -19.67
N PRO A 26 -19.93 2.68 -19.57
CA PRO A 26 -18.66 2.55 -18.84
C PRO A 26 -18.81 2.05 -17.41
N VAL A 27 -19.88 2.43 -16.71
CA VAL A 27 -20.12 2.07 -15.30
C VAL A 27 -20.46 0.59 -15.18
N ARG A 28 -21.29 0.05 -16.07
CA ARG A 28 -21.61 -1.38 -16.10
C ARG A 28 -20.42 -2.23 -16.53
N THR A 29 -19.68 -1.79 -17.54
CA THR A 29 -18.44 -2.45 -17.97
C THR A 29 -17.46 -2.54 -16.82
N GLU A 30 -17.28 -1.43 -16.10
CA GLU A 30 -16.46 -1.38 -14.90
C GLU A 30 -16.98 -2.38 -13.86
N LEU A 31 -18.24 -2.27 -13.43
CA LEU A 31 -18.81 -3.15 -12.40
C LEU A 31 -18.62 -4.64 -12.69
N ILE A 32 -18.86 -5.07 -13.93
CA ILE A 32 -18.76 -6.49 -14.32
C ILE A 32 -17.29 -6.91 -14.40
N ALA A 33 -16.41 -6.08 -14.97
CA ALA A 33 -14.97 -6.34 -15.03
C ALA A 33 -14.38 -6.48 -13.62
N GLY A 34 -14.68 -5.54 -12.73
CA GLY A 34 -14.21 -5.55 -11.34
C GLY A 34 -14.72 -6.75 -10.55
N PHE A 35 -16.00 -7.13 -10.74
CA PHE A 35 -16.54 -8.36 -10.16
C PHE A 35 -15.77 -9.60 -10.62
N PHE A 36 -15.50 -9.72 -11.93
CA PHE A 36 -14.80 -10.86 -12.50
C PHE A 36 -13.36 -11.01 -11.97
N GLU A 37 -12.65 -9.91 -11.75
CA GLU A 37 -11.30 -9.94 -11.15
C GLU A 37 -11.26 -10.53 -9.74
N THR A 38 -12.38 -10.50 -9.01
CA THR A 38 -12.45 -11.15 -7.68
C THR A 38 -12.41 -12.68 -7.76
N TYR A 39 -12.87 -13.25 -8.88
CA TYR A 39 -12.91 -14.69 -9.11
C TYR A 39 -11.66 -15.19 -9.85
N LEU A 40 -11.17 -14.41 -10.83
CA LEU A 40 -10.05 -14.81 -11.67
C LEU A 40 -8.89 -13.82 -11.58
N LYS A 41 -7.97 -14.12 -10.66
CA LYS A 41 -6.73 -13.37 -10.46
C LYS A 41 -5.58 -14.01 -11.20
N LEU A 42 -5.12 -13.42 -12.29
CA LEU A 42 -3.94 -13.89 -12.97
C LEU A 42 -2.67 -13.54 -12.19
N THR A 43 -1.66 -14.38 -12.32
CA THR A 43 -0.28 -14.12 -11.89
C THR A 43 0.40 -13.15 -12.85
N SER A 44 1.55 -12.61 -12.47
CA SER A 44 2.29 -11.68 -13.34
C SER A 44 2.69 -12.29 -14.68
N ASP A 45 2.98 -13.60 -14.72
CA ASP A 45 3.31 -14.30 -15.96
C ASP A 45 2.05 -14.49 -16.84
N GLU A 46 0.92 -14.89 -16.24
CA GLU A 46 -0.37 -15.03 -16.94
C GLU A 46 -0.89 -13.67 -17.46
N GLU A 47 -0.73 -12.57 -16.71
CA GLU A 47 -1.08 -11.22 -17.19
C GLU A 47 -0.21 -10.78 -18.37
N LYS A 48 1.08 -11.17 -18.37
CA LYS A 48 1.97 -10.89 -19.50
C LYS A 48 1.52 -11.66 -20.74
N GLU A 49 1.22 -12.94 -20.58
CA GLU A 49 0.70 -13.80 -21.65
C GLU A 49 -0.63 -13.24 -22.21
N LEU A 50 -1.56 -12.87 -21.33
CA LEU A 50 -2.82 -12.23 -21.72
C LEU A 50 -2.58 -10.96 -22.55
N ASN A 51 -1.66 -10.09 -22.12
CA ASN A 51 -1.34 -8.87 -22.85
C ASN A 51 -0.75 -9.13 -24.23
N ASP A 52 0.11 -10.14 -24.35
CA ASP A 52 0.69 -10.52 -25.65
C ASP A 52 -0.38 -11.14 -26.57
N GLU A 53 -1.32 -11.90 -26.03
CA GLU A 53 -2.49 -12.36 -26.78
C GLU A 53 -3.41 -11.21 -27.21
N ILE A 54 -3.66 -10.21 -26.35
CA ILE A 54 -4.50 -9.05 -26.67
C ILE A 54 -3.90 -8.21 -27.80
N LYS A 55 -2.57 -8.02 -27.82
CA LYS A 55 -1.87 -7.31 -28.92
C LYS A 55 -1.98 -8.03 -30.26
N SER A 56 -2.24 -9.33 -30.24
CA SER A 56 -2.46 -10.12 -31.46
C SER A 56 -3.89 -10.00 -31.99
N LEU A 57 -4.80 -9.36 -31.24
CA LEU A 57 -6.16 -9.06 -31.69
C LEU A 57 -6.16 -7.90 -32.70
N GLY A 58 -7.30 -7.69 -33.37
CA GLY A 58 -7.45 -6.53 -34.24
C GLY A 58 -7.33 -5.22 -33.46
N ARG A 59 -6.76 -4.17 -34.08
CA ARG A 59 -6.46 -2.87 -33.44
C ARG A 59 -7.64 -2.28 -32.65
N GLU A 60 -8.85 -2.37 -33.17
CA GLU A 60 -10.05 -1.84 -32.50
C GLU A 60 -10.39 -2.63 -31.23
N GLU A 61 -10.25 -3.96 -31.28
CA GLU A 61 -10.55 -4.84 -30.13
C GLU A 61 -9.48 -4.66 -29.05
N GLU A 62 -8.20 -4.56 -29.43
CA GLU A 62 -7.09 -4.22 -28.54
C GLU A 62 -7.33 -2.88 -27.82
N GLU A 63 -7.61 -1.80 -28.56
CA GLU A 63 -7.81 -0.47 -27.99
C GLU A 63 -8.95 -0.44 -26.97
N LYS A 64 -10.08 -1.09 -27.27
CA LYS A 64 -11.24 -1.17 -26.35
C LYS A 64 -10.93 -2.00 -25.10
N ILE A 65 -10.22 -3.13 -25.24
CA ILE A 65 -9.82 -3.94 -24.07
C ILE A 65 -8.85 -3.17 -23.19
N MET A 66 -7.88 -2.48 -23.79
CA MET A 66 -6.90 -1.68 -23.06
C MET A 66 -7.55 -0.55 -22.26
N GLN A 67 -8.62 0.07 -22.77
CA GLN A 67 -9.37 1.08 -22.01
C GLN A 67 -10.01 0.49 -20.75
N ILE A 68 -10.57 -0.72 -20.82
CA ILE A 68 -11.16 -1.41 -19.69
C ILE A 68 -10.09 -1.70 -18.63
N THR A 69 -8.96 -2.30 -19.02
CA THR A 69 -7.91 -2.73 -18.08
C THR A 69 -7.11 -1.55 -17.50
N THR A 70 -6.84 -0.50 -18.28
CA THR A 70 -6.04 0.66 -17.83
C THR A 70 -6.76 1.44 -16.74
N SER A 71 -8.08 1.64 -16.85
CA SER A 71 -8.89 2.31 -15.83
C SER A 71 -8.74 1.64 -14.45
N TRP A 72 -8.66 0.32 -14.41
CA TRP A 72 -8.47 -0.44 -13.16
C TRP A 72 -7.06 -0.30 -12.59
N HIS A 73 -6.05 -0.40 -13.44
CA HIS A 73 -4.66 -0.22 -13.01
C HIS A 73 -4.41 1.17 -12.43
N GLU A 74 -4.98 2.22 -13.04
CA GLU A 74 -4.87 3.59 -12.53
C GLU A 74 -5.58 3.76 -11.19
N LYS A 75 -6.83 3.28 -11.06
CA LYS A 75 -7.57 3.34 -9.78
C LYS A 75 -6.85 2.59 -8.66
N GLY A 76 -6.39 1.37 -8.92
CA GLY A 76 -5.65 0.57 -7.95
C GLY A 76 -4.33 1.23 -7.53
N ARG A 77 -3.61 1.85 -8.48
CA ARG A 77 -2.39 2.62 -8.18
C ARG A 77 -2.70 3.84 -7.31
N GLU A 78 -3.72 4.62 -7.64
CA GLU A 78 -4.11 5.79 -6.85
C GLU A 78 -4.50 5.42 -5.42
N GLU A 79 -5.32 4.39 -5.25
CA GLU A 79 -5.71 3.89 -3.92
C GLU A 79 -4.51 3.40 -3.13
N GLY A 80 -3.60 2.66 -3.78
CA GLY A 80 -2.35 2.19 -3.17
C GLY A 80 -1.48 3.35 -2.67
N VAL A 81 -1.30 4.39 -3.49
CA VAL A 81 -0.54 5.60 -3.12
C VAL A 81 -1.21 6.34 -1.97
N LYS A 82 -2.53 6.58 -2.04
CA LYS A 82 -3.29 7.25 -0.98
C LYS A 82 -3.15 6.52 0.36
N LYS A 83 -3.33 5.20 0.35
CA LYS A 83 -3.20 4.36 1.55
C LYS A 83 -1.78 4.36 2.10
N GLY A 84 -0.77 4.29 1.22
CA GLY A 84 0.64 4.38 1.62
C GLY A 84 0.98 5.71 2.31
N ILE A 85 0.51 6.83 1.75
CA ILE A 85 0.70 8.17 2.35
C ILE A 85 0.01 8.27 3.71
N GLU A 86 -1.23 7.78 3.82
CA GLU A 86 -1.99 7.81 5.07
C GLU A 86 -1.29 7.01 6.18
N VAL A 87 -0.89 5.78 5.89
CA VAL A 87 -0.15 4.92 6.83
C VAL A 87 1.17 5.59 7.23
N GLY A 88 1.96 6.04 6.26
CA GLY A 88 3.24 6.70 6.54
C GLY A 88 3.09 7.97 7.38
N LYS A 89 2.04 8.76 7.17
CA LYS A 89 1.75 9.96 7.98
C LYS A 89 1.38 9.60 9.41
N VAL A 90 0.60 8.54 9.63
CA VAL A 90 0.20 8.08 10.96
C VAL A 90 1.41 7.53 11.72
N GLU A 91 2.20 6.67 11.08
CA GLU A 91 3.39 6.08 11.67
C GLU A 91 4.42 7.17 12.00
N GLY A 92 4.76 8.03 11.04
CA GLY A 92 5.71 9.13 11.27
C GLY A 92 5.26 10.10 12.37
N LYS A 93 3.96 10.41 12.47
CA LYS A 93 3.44 11.24 13.57
C LYS A 93 3.56 10.55 14.93
N LYS A 94 3.36 9.23 14.98
CA LYS A 94 3.46 8.45 16.22
C LYS A 94 4.91 8.33 16.67
N GLU A 95 5.82 8.01 15.75
CA GLU A 95 7.26 7.94 16.00
C GLU A 95 7.81 9.29 16.46
N GLY A 96 7.55 10.36 15.71
CA GLY A 96 8.00 11.71 16.09
C GLY A 96 7.46 12.17 17.45
N LYS A 97 6.25 11.77 17.84
CA LYS A 97 5.70 12.06 19.17
C LYS A 97 6.40 11.27 20.28
N ILE A 98 6.85 10.05 20.02
CA ILE A 98 7.59 9.25 20.99
C ILE A 98 9.02 9.77 21.13
N GLU A 99 9.67 10.07 20.00
CA GLU A 99 11.02 10.61 19.95
C GLU A 99 11.08 11.98 20.63
N GLY A 100 10.22 12.93 20.25
CA GLY A 100 10.19 14.25 20.88
C GLY A 100 9.86 14.21 22.38
N LYS A 101 9.07 13.22 22.84
CA LYS A 101 8.86 13.00 24.29
C LYS A 101 10.12 12.50 24.98
N LYS A 102 10.86 11.59 24.35
CA LYS A 102 12.13 11.08 24.90
C LYS A 102 13.18 12.19 24.95
N GLU A 103 13.33 12.96 23.87
CA GLU A 103 14.24 14.10 23.81
C GLU A 103 13.91 15.13 24.89
N ALA A 104 12.65 15.53 25.02
CA ALA A 104 12.22 16.46 26.07
C ALA A 104 12.51 15.92 27.49
N LEU A 105 12.29 14.63 27.73
CA LEU A 105 12.62 14.02 29.03
C LEU A 105 14.14 14.01 29.30
N ILE A 106 14.95 13.80 28.26
CA ILE A 106 16.41 13.84 28.35
C ILE A 106 16.88 15.28 28.66
N GLU A 107 16.37 16.29 27.97
CA GLU A 107 16.69 17.69 28.22
C GLU A 107 16.33 18.13 29.64
N VAL A 108 15.16 17.71 30.13
CA VAL A 108 14.72 17.96 31.51
C VAL A 108 15.66 17.25 32.49
N ALA A 109 16.01 15.98 32.25
CA ALA A 109 16.93 15.24 33.12
C ALA A 109 18.34 15.88 33.17
N GLN A 110 18.86 16.39 32.04
CA GLN A 110 20.12 17.13 31.99
C GLN A 110 20.05 18.43 32.82
N SER A 111 18.94 19.15 32.74
CA SER A 111 18.72 20.38 33.52
C SER A 111 18.65 20.06 35.02
N MET A 112 17.93 19.00 35.41
CA MET A 112 17.87 18.53 36.79
C MET A 112 19.25 18.12 37.35
N LEU A 113 20.09 17.46 36.54
CA LEU A 113 21.46 17.13 36.94
C LEU A 113 22.30 18.38 37.20
N LYS A 114 22.19 19.40 36.34
CA LYS A 114 22.88 20.70 36.52
C LYS A 114 22.43 21.43 37.78
N ASP A 115 21.16 21.30 38.13
CA ASP A 115 20.57 21.88 39.35
C ASP A 115 20.87 21.05 40.62
N GLY A 116 21.64 19.96 40.51
CA GLY A 116 22.14 19.18 41.64
C GLY A 116 21.22 18.05 42.12
N PHE A 117 20.23 17.65 41.32
CA PHE A 117 19.37 16.49 41.63
C PHE A 117 20.16 15.17 41.52
N THR A 118 19.87 14.22 42.41
CA THR A 118 20.48 12.88 42.34
C THR A 118 19.85 12.00 41.26
N VAL A 119 20.58 11.00 40.79
CA VAL A 119 20.10 10.02 39.80
C VAL A 119 18.82 9.32 40.26
N GLU A 120 18.67 9.02 41.56
CA GLU A 120 17.43 8.43 42.09
C GLU A 120 16.24 9.38 42.06
N GLN A 121 16.46 10.68 42.29
CA GLN A 121 15.40 11.69 42.22
C GLN A 121 14.91 11.88 40.78
N ILE A 122 15.85 11.91 39.83
CA ILE A 122 15.56 12.08 38.41
C ILE A 122 14.84 10.85 37.84
N GLU A 123 15.29 9.64 38.18
CA GLU A 123 14.60 8.40 37.81
C GLU A 123 13.14 8.40 38.30
N ARG A 124 12.90 8.81 39.54
CA ARG A 124 11.54 8.87 40.10
C ARG A 124 10.64 9.87 39.38
N LEU A 125 11.17 11.05 39.01
CA LEU A 125 10.38 12.14 38.42
C LEU A 125 10.16 11.97 36.91
N THR A 126 11.17 11.50 36.19
CA THR A 126 11.16 11.38 34.71
C THR A 126 10.82 9.97 34.22
N LYS A 127 10.89 8.97 35.11
CA LYS A 127 10.77 7.54 34.79
C LYS A 127 11.80 7.03 33.78
N LEU A 128 12.88 7.78 33.54
CA LEU A 128 14.03 7.32 32.78
C LEU A 128 14.80 6.28 33.60
N SER A 129 15.41 5.31 32.94
CA SER A 129 16.24 4.32 33.65
C SER A 129 17.51 4.97 34.19
N LYS A 130 18.05 4.44 35.30
CA LYS A 130 19.35 4.88 35.83
C LYS A 130 20.46 4.84 34.80
N GLU A 131 20.43 3.87 33.88
CA GLU A 131 21.41 3.72 32.82
C GLU A 131 21.32 4.88 31.81
N THR A 132 20.11 5.22 31.35
CA THR A 132 19.89 6.38 30.49
C THR A 132 20.35 7.67 31.17
N ILE A 133 20.04 7.86 32.45
CA ILE A 133 20.45 9.07 33.20
C ILE A 133 21.97 9.13 33.38
N LYS A 134 22.63 8.01 33.70
CA LYS A 134 24.10 7.95 33.85
C LYS A 134 24.82 8.25 32.55
N ASN A 135 24.27 7.84 31.41
CA ASN A 135 24.82 8.15 30.09
C ASN A 135 24.73 9.64 29.73
N LEU A 136 23.95 10.45 30.46
CA LEU A 136 23.89 11.91 30.31
C LEU A 136 24.97 12.66 31.11
N ILE A 137 25.71 11.97 31.99
CA ILE A 137 26.75 12.53 32.87
C ILE A 137 28.14 12.41 32.23
N HIS A 138 28.26 11.73 31.09
CA HIS A 138 29.49 11.57 30.33
C HIS A 138 29.73 12.69 29.31
#